data_AF-A0A9W5TXK8-F1
#
_entry.id   AF-A0A9W5TXK8-F1
#
_cell.length_a   1.000
_cell.length_b   1.000
_cell.length_c   1.000
_cell.angle_alpha   90.00
_cell.angle_beta   90.00
_cell.angle_gamma   90.00
#
_symmetry.space_group_name_H-M   'P 1'
#
loop_
_entity.id
_entity.type
_entity.pdbx_description
1 polymer ?
#
loop_
_entity_poly.entity_id
_entity_poly.type
_entity_poly.pdbx_seq_one_letter_code
_entity_poly.pdbx_strand_id
1 'polypeptide(L)'
;MKVNLKIKEDESITTVQHDIEEMNIIQITKAIKKIKEIFDIAQKDQNLQALLVDVFDESQKADEDKAAESEFGQRIIANAIGALDVLLMEIPDKALELLSILSGIDYETFVQQKAMDVFDIYDAIIQVNDIDQLIKRAKKSLALTKAQTKFMTMLKPKQTVEPVQA
;
A
#
# COMPACT_ATOMS: atom_id res chain seq x y z
N MET A 1 -11.62 1.98 14.36
CA MET A 1 -12.61 0.88 14.56
C MET A 1 -12.07 -0.04 15.63
N LYS A 2 -12.91 -0.51 16.57
CA LYS A 2 -12.43 -1.34 17.70
C LYS A 2 -12.36 -2.81 17.31
N VAL A 3 -11.20 -3.41 17.52
CA VAL A 3 -10.97 -4.86 17.39
C VAL A 3 -10.51 -5.43 18.72
N ASN A 4 -10.81 -6.70 18.98
CA ASN A 4 -10.43 -7.37 20.22
C ASN A 4 -9.13 -8.13 20.00
N LEU A 5 -8.06 -7.71 20.68
CA LEU A 5 -6.79 -8.42 20.71
C LEU A 5 -6.73 -9.34 21.91
N LYS A 6 -6.36 -10.60 21.69
CA LYS A 6 -6.05 -11.56 22.74
C LYS A 6 -4.55 -11.56 22.96
N ILE A 7 -4.11 -11.08 24.11
CA ILE A 7 -2.70 -11.09 24.52
C ILE A 7 -2.53 -12.25 25.48
N LYS A 8 -1.54 -13.11 25.21
CA LYS A 8 -1.14 -14.19 26.12
C LYS A 8 0.00 -13.70 26.99
N GLU A 9 -0.27 -13.52 28.27
CA GLU A 9 0.76 -13.35 29.30
C GLU A 9 0.75 -14.61 30.19
N ASP A 10 1.87 -15.34 30.14
CA ASP A 10 2.14 -16.57 30.89
C ASP A 10 1.06 -17.67 30.77
N GLU A 11 0.06 -17.65 31.66
CA GLU A 11 -1.04 -18.64 31.74
C GLU A 11 -2.45 -18.01 31.58
N SER A 12 -2.53 -16.70 31.29
CA SER A 12 -3.81 -15.99 31.16
C SER A 12 -3.99 -15.35 29.78
N ILE A 13 -5.21 -15.44 29.25
CA ILE A 13 -5.60 -14.76 28.00
C ILE A 13 -6.35 -13.49 28.40
N THR A 14 -5.72 -12.33 28.22
CA THR A 14 -6.38 -11.03 28.43
C THR A 14 -6.88 -10.52 27.08
N THR A 15 -8.12 -10.03 27.06
CA THR A 15 -8.69 -9.40 25.86
C THR A 15 -8.58 -7.89 26.01
N VAL A 16 -7.81 -7.26 25.14
CA VAL A 16 -7.61 -5.81 25.09
C VAL A 16 -8.30 -5.28 23.84
N GLN A 17 -9.11 -4.22 24.00
CA GLN A 17 -9.65 -3.52 22.84
C GLN A 17 -8.56 -2.63 22.24
N HIS A 18 -8.31 -2.82 20.96
CA HIS A 18 -7.41 -2.00 20.17
C HIS A 18 -8.22 -1.20 19.15
N ASP A 19 -7.94 0.09 19.06
CA ASP A 19 -8.52 0.96 18.06
C ASP A 19 -7.63 0.90 16.80
N ILE A 20 -8.15 0.30 15.73
CA ILE A 20 -7.56 0.44 14.39
C ILE A 20 -7.78 1.90 13.96
N GLU A 21 -6.69 2.63 13.79
CA GLU A 21 -6.64 4.02 13.38
C GLU A 21 -6.24 4.17 11.90
N GLU A 22 -6.38 5.39 11.37
CA GLU A 22 -5.84 5.72 10.06
C GLU A 22 -4.32 5.53 10.05
N MET A 23 -3.79 4.96 8.97
CA MET A 23 -2.36 4.71 8.83
C MET A 23 -1.57 6.01 8.89
N ASN A 24 -0.56 6.03 9.75
CA ASN A 24 0.42 7.11 9.75
C ASN A 24 1.47 6.92 8.63
N ILE A 25 2.26 7.98 8.37
CA ILE A 25 3.28 8.00 7.31
C ILE A 25 4.32 6.88 7.50
N ILE A 26 4.64 6.51 8.75
CA ILE A 26 5.61 5.45 9.05
C ILE A 26 5.04 4.08 8.64
N GLN A 27 3.78 3.80 8.96
CA GLN A 27 3.08 2.59 8.54
C GLN A 27 2.99 2.49 7.02
N ILE A 28 2.62 3.57 6.34
CA ILE A 28 2.60 3.63 4.87
C ILE A 28 3.99 3.30 4.30
N THR A 29 5.04 3.92 4.82
CA THR A 29 6.41 3.67 4.35
C THR A 29 6.85 2.23 4.56
N LYS A 30 6.52 1.64 5.73
CA LYS A 30 6.83 0.24 6.03
C LYS A 30 6.03 -0.71 5.14
N ALA A 31 4.74 -0.44 4.91
CA ALA A 31 3.88 -1.24 4.06
C ALA A 31 4.42 -1.26 2.63
N ILE A 32 4.79 -0.10 2.06
CA ILE A 32 5.38 -0.02 0.71
C ILE A 32 6.66 -0.84 0.61
N LYS A 33 7.55 -0.77 1.61
CA LYS A 33 8.77 -1.58 1.63
C LYS A 33 8.46 -3.08 1.68
N LYS A 34 7.51 -3.48 2.53
CA LYS A 34 7.09 -4.89 2.65
C LYS A 34 6.49 -5.40 1.35
N ILE A 35 5.64 -4.59 0.72
CA ILE A 35 5.04 -4.94 -0.57
C ILE A 35 6.12 -5.06 -1.64
N LYS A 36 7.14 -4.19 -1.65
CA LYS A 36 8.30 -4.34 -2.56
C LYS A 36 9.06 -5.66 -2.33
N GLU A 37 9.25 -6.08 -1.10
CA GLU A 37 9.84 -7.41 -0.82
C GLU A 37 8.96 -8.54 -1.37
N ILE A 38 7.63 -8.42 -1.23
CA ILE A 38 6.67 -9.36 -1.82
C ILE A 38 6.81 -9.39 -3.35
N PHE A 39 6.94 -8.23 -4.00
CA PHE A 39 7.22 -8.12 -5.44
C PHE A 39 8.52 -8.84 -5.82
N ASP A 40 9.61 -8.62 -5.08
CA ASP A 40 10.91 -9.23 -5.36
C ASP A 40 10.87 -10.77 -5.20
N ILE A 41 10.01 -11.28 -4.32
CA ILE A 41 9.75 -12.72 -4.18
C ILE A 41 8.92 -13.23 -5.36
N ALA A 42 7.82 -12.55 -5.68
CA ALA A 42 6.95 -12.93 -6.77
C ALA A 42 7.65 -12.94 -8.14
N GLN A 43 8.59 -12.01 -8.40
CA GLN A 43 9.38 -12.03 -9.63
C GLN A 43 10.31 -13.25 -9.75
N LYS A 44 10.70 -13.87 -8.63
CA LYS A 44 11.58 -15.04 -8.62
C LYS A 44 10.81 -16.35 -8.71
N ASP A 45 9.50 -16.31 -8.45
CA ASP A 45 8.61 -17.47 -8.48
C ASP A 45 7.60 -17.31 -9.62
N GLN A 46 7.76 -18.11 -10.68
CA GLN A 46 6.89 -18.05 -11.86
C GLN A 46 5.42 -18.32 -11.54
N ASN A 47 5.12 -19.13 -10.52
CA ASN A 47 3.75 -19.43 -10.13
C ASN A 47 3.11 -18.24 -9.42
N LEU A 48 3.83 -17.65 -8.45
CA LEU A 48 3.37 -16.48 -7.74
C LEU A 48 3.26 -15.25 -8.67
N GLN A 49 4.19 -15.11 -9.60
CA GLN A 49 4.12 -14.08 -10.64
C GLN A 49 2.83 -14.20 -11.45
N ALA A 50 2.50 -15.40 -11.92
CA ALA A 50 1.32 -15.63 -12.75
C ALA A 50 0.01 -15.36 -11.99
N LEU A 51 -0.06 -15.72 -10.71
CA LEU A 51 -1.26 -15.50 -9.87
C LEU A 51 -1.49 -14.02 -9.53
N LEU A 52 -0.42 -13.23 -9.52
CA LEU A 52 -0.45 -11.82 -9.18
C LEU A 52 -0.30 -10.90 -10.40
N VAL A 53 -0.21 -11.44 -11.63
CA VAL A 53 -0.05 -10.66 -12.87
C VAL A 53 -1.14 -9.59 -13.01
N ASP A 54 -2.41 -9.92 -12.75
CA ASP A 54 -3.51 -8.95 -12.88
C ASP A 54 -3.43 -7.83 -11.83
N VAL A 55 -2.93 -8.15 -10.63
CA VAL A 55 -2.67 -7.21 -9.53
C VAL A 55 -1.43 -6.34 -9.83
N PHE A 56 -0.47 -6.90 -10.57
CA PHE A 56 0.83 -6.31 -10.88
C PHE A 56 0.85 -5.50 -12.20
N ASP A 57 0.05 -5.84 -13.20
CA ASP A 57 0.02 -5.16 -14.51
C ASP A 57 -0.62 -3.77 -14.44
N GLU A 58 -1.62 -3.57 -13.56
CA GLU A 58 -2.15 -2.23 -13.29
C GLU A 58 -1.14 -1.33 -12.56
N SER A 59 -0.20 -1.91 -11.81
CA SER A 59 0.85 -1.18 -11.11
C SER A 59 1.98 -0.73 -12.05
N GLN A 60 2.35 -1.56 -13.04
CA GLN A 60 3.41 -1.21 -14.02
C GLN A 60 2.96 -0.19 -15.07
N LYS A 61 1.67 -0.13 -15.42
CA LYS A 61 1.14 0.94 -16.30
C LYS A 61 1.21 2.34 -15.68
N ALA A 62 1.50 2.45 -14.37
CA ALA A 62 1.70 3.72 -13.69
C ALA A 62 3.15 4.25 -13.74
N ASP A 63 4.13 3.43 -14.15
CA ASP A 63 5.56 3.75 -14.07
C ASP A 63 6.09 4.69 -15.17
N GLU A 64 5.31 5.01 -16.21
CA GLU A 64 5.76 5.93 -17.28
C GLU A 64 5.78 7.41 -16.86
N ASP A 65 5.15 7.79 -15.73
CA ASP A 65 5.12 9.17 -15.24
C ASP A 65 5.79 9.29 -13.85
N LYS A 66 7.05 9.75 -13.83
CA LYS A 66 7.90 10.00 -12.64
C LYS A 66 7.41 11.15 -11.72
N ALA A 67 6.13 11.19 -11.35
CA ALA A 67 5.54 12.30 -10.61
C ALA A 67 4.77 11.93 -9.34
N ALA A 68 4.78 10.68 -8.86
CA ALA A 68 3.86 10.33 -7.77
C ALA A 68 4.30 9.19 -6.86
N GLU A 69 5.39 9.35 -6.10
CA GLU A 69 5.72 8.40 -5.01
C GLU A 69 4.55 8.23 -4.01
N SER A 70 3.76 9.28 -3.79
CA SER A 70 2.57 9.23 -2.91
C SER A 70 1.37 8.51 -3.52
N GLU A 71 1.13 8.58 -4.84
CA GLU A 71 0.04 7.81 -5.46
C GLU A 71 0.42 6.35 -5.65
N PHE A 72 1.69 6.13 -6.03
CA PHE A 72 2.28 4.82 -6.18
C PHE A 72 2.12 4.03 -4.89
N GLY A 73 2.46 4.63 -3.74
CA GLY A 73 2.32 4.00 -2.44
C GLY A 73 0.89 3.55 -2.09
N GLN A 74 -0.11 4.41 -2.31
CA GLN A 74 -1.49 4.10 -1.96
C GLN A 74 -2.14 3.07 -2.89
N ARG A 75 -1.86 3.15 -4.20
CA ARG A 75 -2.36 2.16 -5.17
C ARG A 75 -1.73 0.79 -4.94
N ILE A 76 -0.44 0.75 -4.62
CA ILE A 76 0.25 -0.50 -4.31
C ILE A 76 -0.29 -1.15 -3.05
N ILE A 77 -0.61 -0.36 -2.02
CA ILE A 77 -1.27 -0.88 -0.81
C ILE A 77 -2.64 -1.46 -1.17
N ALA A 78 -3.44 -0.77 -1.98
CA ALA A 78 -4.75 -1.25 -2.41
C ALA A 78 -4.67 -2.58 -3.19
N ASN A 79 -3.73 -2.65 -4.14
CA ASN A 79 -3.50 -3.86 -4.94
C ASN A 79 -3.02 -5.02 -4.07
N ALA A 80 -2.11 -4.77 -3.11
CA ALA A 80 -1.65 -5.79 -2.18
C ALA A 80 -2.76 -6.30 -1.24
N ILE A 81 -3.67 -5.41 -0.79
CA ILE A 81 -4.85 -5.80 -0.03
C ILE A 81 -5.82 -6.62 -0.89
N GLY A 82 -6.03 -6.23 -2.15
CA GLY A 82 -6.89 -6.96 -3.08
C GLY A 82 -6.37 -8.36 -3.46
N ALA A 83 -5.06 -8.58 -3.32
CA ALA A 83 -4.40 -9.86 -3.57
C ALA A 83 -4.11 -10.66 -2.30
N LEU A 84 -4.65 -10.23 -1.16
CA LEU A 84 -4.30 -10.80 0.13
C LEU A 84 -4.64 -12.29 0.24
N ASP A 85 -5.69 -12.74 -0.44
CA ASP A 85 -6.07 -14.15 -0.54
C ASP A 85 -4.96 -15.01 -1.18
N VAL A 86 -4.40 -14.55 -2.30
CA VAL A 86 -3.27 -15.18 -2.98
C VAL A 86 -2.01 -15.11 -2.11
N LEU A 87 -1.76 -13.96 -1.49
CA LEU A 87 -0.59 -13.76 -0.61
C LEU A 87 -0.66 -14.67 0.62
N LEU A 88 -1.83 -14.85 1.24
CA LEU A 88 -2.02 -15.76 2.37
C LEU A 88 -1.87 -17.23 1.97
N MET A 89 -2.19 -17.58 0.72
CA MET A 89 -2.05 -18.95 0.21
C MET A 89 -0.58 -19.31 -0.10
N GLU A 90 0.14 -18.42 -0.76
CA GLU A 90 1.49 -18.72 -1.29
C GLU A 90 2.60 -18.26 -0.35
N ILE A 91 2.43 -17.11 0.32
CA ILE A 91 3.44 -16.50 1.20
C ILE A 91 2.81 -15.96 2.50
N PRO A 92 2.21 -16.85 3.32
CA PRO A 92 1.42 -16.48 4.50
C PRO A 92 2.18 -15.58 5.49
N ASP A 93 3.45 -15.87 5.74
CA ASP A 93 4.27 -15.07 6.67
C ASP A 93 4.38 -13.61 6.23
N LYS A 94 4.52 -13.37 4.91
CA LYS A 94 4.63 -12.01 4.36
C LYS A 94 3.29 -11.30 4.34
N ALA A 95 2.20 -12.02 4.10
CA ALA A 95 0.85 -11.48 4.18
C ALA A 95 0.49 -11.05 5.61
N LEU A 96 0.80 -11.88 6.62
CA LEU A 96 0.56 -11.56 8.03
C LEU A 96 1.43 -10.39 8.49
N GLU A 97 2.69 -10.32 8.05
CA GLU A 97 3.58 -9.20 8.35
C GLU A 97 3.05 -7.88 7.75
N LEU A 98 2.52 -7.92 6.53
CA LEU A 98 1.87 -6.77 5.91
C LEU A 98 0.64 -6.32 6.72
N LEU A 99 -0.24 -7.24 7.12
CA LEU A 99 -1.42 -6.92 7.92
C LEU A 99 -1.08 -6.35 9.30
N SER A 100 -0.03 -6.86 9.95
CA SER A 100 0.49 -6.28 11.19
C SER A 100 0.91 -4.82 11.01
N ILE A 101 1.64 -4.51 9.93
CA ILE A 101 2.04 -3.13 9.62
C ILE A 101 0.81 -2.24 9.38
N LEU A 102 -0.14 -2.72 8.59
CA LEU A 102 -1.34 -1.97 8.20
C LEU A 102 -2.28 -1.73 9.39
N SER A 103 -2.42 -2.70 10.30
CA SER A 103 -3.21 -2.56 11.53
C SER A 103 -2.53 -1.73 12.61
N GLY A 104 -1.20 -1.60 12.56
CA GLY A 104 -0.44 -0.97 13.65
C GLY A 104 -0.26 -1.87 14.87
N ILE A 105 -0.66 -3.13 14.77
CA ILE A 105 -0.49 -4.14 15.82
C ILE A 105 0.89 -4.79 15.63
N ASP A 106 1.63 -4.94 16.73
CA ASP A 106 2.91 -5.64 16.72
C ASP A 106 2.78 -7.06 16.13
N TYR A 107 3.79 -7.50 15.36
CA TYR A 107 3.71 -8.76 14.63
C TYR A 107 3.54 -9.97 15.55
N GLU A 108 4.24 -10.00 16.69
CA GLU A 108 4.13 -11.12 17.64
C GLU A 108 2.73 -11.18 18.26
N THR A 109 2.16 -10.00 18.55
CA THR A 109 0.78 -9.91 19.03
C THR A 109 -0.23 -10.30 17.95
N PHE A 110 0.02 -9.90 16.70
CA PHE A 110 -0.86 -10.15 15.56
C PHE A 110 -0.97 -11.64 15.23
N VAL A 111 0.15 -12.37 15.16
CA VAL A 111 0.15 -13.79 14.79
C VAL A 111 -0.42 -14.72 15.88
N GLN A 112 -0.54 -14.23 17.12
CA GLN A 112 -1.18 -14.96 18.22
C GLN A 112 -2.71 -14.89 18.19
N GLN A 113 -3.28 -14.04 17.34
CA GLN A 113 -4.72 -13.89 17.21
C GLN A 113 -5.37 -15.13 16.59
N LYS A 114 -6.65 -15.38 16.91
CA LYS A 114 -7.39 -16.45 16.25
C LYS A 114 -7.67 -16.04 14.80
N ALA A 115 -7.78 -17.01 13.90
CA ALA A 115 -8.05 -16.75 12.48
C ALA A 115 -9.24 -15.80 12.24
N MET A 116 -10.35 -15.97 12.97
CA MET A 116 -11.51 -15.06 12.86
C MET A 116 -11.18 -13.64 13.33
N ASP A 117 -10.40 -13.49 14.40
CA ASP A 117 -9.99 -12.17 14.91
C ASP A 117 -9.06 -11.48 13.88
N VAL A 118 -8.25 -12.25 13.13
CA VAL A 118 -7.41 -11.73 12.03
C VAL A 118 -8.26 -11.19 10.87
N PHE A 119 -9.35 -11.89 10.50
CA PHE A 119 -10.28 -11.40 9.49
C PHE A 119 -11.01 -10.13 9.95
N ASP A 120 -11.42 -10.04 11.21
CA ASP A 120 -12.01 -8.82 11.77
C ASP A 120 -11.02 -7.63 11.70
N ILE A 121 -9.73 -7.88 11.94
CA ILE A 121 -8.68 -6.86 11.80
C ILE A 121 -8.52 -6.43 10.33
N TYR A 122 -8.53 -7.38 9.40
CA TYR A 122 -8.48 -7.11 7.96
C TYR A 122 -9.64 -6.20 7.52
N ASP A 123 -10.87 -6.54 7.88
CA ASP A 123 -12.04 -5.73 7.54
C ASP A 123 -11.94 -4.33 8.16
N ALA A 124 -11.45 -4.24 9.40
CA ALA A 124 -11.24 -2.98 10.08
C ALA A 124 -10.17 -2.11 9.40
N ILE A 125 -9.08 -2.70 8.87
CA ILE A 125 -8.07 -1.97 8.09
C ILE A 125 -8.71 -1.33 6.87
N ILE A 126 -9.49 -2.10 6.10
CA ILE A 126 -10.17 -1.62 4.87
C ILE A 126 -11.18 -0.53 5.20
N GLN A 127 -11.93 -0.68 6.28
CA GLN A 127 -12.97 0.26 6.64
C GLN A 127 -12.42 1.58 7.19
N VAL A 128 -11.37 1.53 8.02
CA VAL A 128 -10.79 2.72 8.65
C VAL A 128 -9.91 3.48 7.67
N ASN A 129 -9.08 2.76 6.93
CA ASN A 129 -8.30 3.36 5.87
C ASN A 129 -9.18 3.34 4.64
N ASP A 130 -9.96 4.39 4.40
CA ASP A 130 -10.78 4.57 3.19
C ASP A 130 -9.84 4.61 1.96
N ILE A 131 -9.33 3.44 1.56
CA ILE A 131 -8.30 3.24 0.54
C ILE A 131 -8.81 3.85 -0.76
N ASP A 132 -10.10 3.71 -1.03
CA ASP A 132 -10.79 4.35 -2.16
C ASP A 132 -10.71 5.86 -2.12
N GLN A 133 -10.93 6.48 -0.95
CA GLN A 133 -10.83 7.92 -0.81
C GLN A 133 -9.39 8.43 -0.86
N LEU A 134 -8.44 7.67 -0.32
CA LEU A 134 -7.01 7.95 -0.47
C LEU A 134 -6.63 7.97 -1.95
N ILE A 135 -6.99 6.93 -2.71
CA ILE A 135 -6.78 6.86 -4.17
C ILE A 135 -7.46 8.04 -4.88
N LYS A 136 -8.69 8.41 -4.52
CA LYS A 136 -9.40 9.56 -5.12
C LYS A 136 -8.71 10.89 -4.83
N ARG A 137 -8.19 11.11 -3.61
CA ARG A 137 -7.47 12.34 -3.23
C ARG A 137 -6.14 12.44 -3.93
N ALA A 138 -5.41 11.32 -4.00
CA ALA A 138 -4.24 11.15 -4.85
C ALA A 138 -4.55 11.66 -6.27
N LYS A 139 -5.51 11.02 -6.97
CA LYS A 139 -5.85 11.33 -8.37
C LYS A 139 -6.17 12.81 -8.60
N LYS A 140 -6.91 13.42 -7.66
CA LYS A 140 -7.26 14.85 -7.71
C LYS A 140 -6.02 15.75 -7.55
N SER A 141 -5.14 15.44 -6.60
CA SER A 141 -3.93 16.23 -6.36
C SER A 141 -2.99 16.22 -7.58
N LEU A 142 -2.87 15.09 -8.28
CA LEU A 142 -2.07 15.01 -9.50
C LEU A 142 -2.69 15.73 -10.70
N ALA A 143 -4.01 15.67 -10.86
CA ALA A 143 -4.67 16.40 -11.94
C ALA A 143 -4.39 17.91 -11.83
N LEU A 144 -4.39 18.43 -10.60
CA LEU A 144 -4.04 19.82 -10.30
C LEU A 144 -2.56 20.11 -10.62
N THR A 145 -1.63 19.26 -10.18
CA THR A 145 -0.19 19.44 -10.43
C THR A 145 0.15 19.33 -11.93
N LYS A 146 -0.41 18.35 -12.66
CA LYS A 146 -0.23 18.21 -14.11
C LYS A 146 -0.77 19.43 -14.86
N ALA A 147 -1.91 19.97 -14.45
CA ALA A 147 -2.47 21.19 -15.03
C ALA A 147 -1.58 22.41 -14.79
N GLN A 148 -1.04 22.57 -13.57
CA GLN A 148 -0.10 23.65 -13.24
C GLN A 148 1.22 23.55 -14.01
N THR A 149 1.80 22.35 -14.13
CA THR A 149 3.04 22.14 -14.90
C THR A 149 2.84 22.42 -16.38
N LYS A 150 1.74 21.93 -16.98
CA LYS A 150 1.40 22.23 -18.38
C LYS A 150 1.22 23.73 -18.62
N PHE A 151 0.52 24.42 -17.73
CA PHE A 151 0.33 25.87 -17.80
C PHE A 151 1.68 26.62 -17.70
N MET A 152 2.54 26.24 -16.75
CA MET A 152 3.89 26.82 -16.60
C MET A 152 4.79 26.55 -17.82
N THR A 153 4.71 25.37 -18.43
CA THR A 153 5.46 25.08 -19.67
C THR A 153 4.93 25.84 -20.88
N MET A 154 3.64 26.17 -20.91
CA MET A 154 3.01 26.93 -21.99
C MET A 154 3.28 28.45 -21.85
N LEU A 155 3.51 28.94 -20.62
CA LEU A 155 3.90 30.32 -20.31
C LEU A 155 5.40 30.59 -20.40
N LYS A 156 6.25 29.56 -20.51
CA LYS A 156 7.68 29.76 -20.78
C LYS A 156 7.85 30.21 -22.24
N PRO A 157 8.33 31.44 -22.51
CA PRO A 157 8.56 31.88 -23.88
C PRO A 157 9.64 30.99 -24.51
N LYS A 158 9.40 30.53 -25.75
CA LYS A 158 10.44 29.88 -26.58
C LYS A 158 11.59 30.89 -26.72
N GLN A 159 12.71 30.65 -26.04
CA GLN A 159 13.94 31.33 -26.40
C GLN A 159 14.34 30.83 -27.80
N THR A 160 14.09 31.66 -28.80
CA THR A 160 14.66 31.57 -30.13
C THR A 160 16.18 31.64 -29.99
N VAL A 161 16.84 30.49 -30.12
CA VAL A 161 18.28 30.44 -30.39
C VAL A 161 18.47 30.88 -31.84
N GLU A 162 18.95 32.11 -32.03
CA GLU A 162 19.48 32.55 -33.31
C GLU A 162 20.79 31.78 -33.60
N PRO A 163 20.99 31.27 -34.83
CA PRO A 163 22.26 30.65 -35.20
C PRO A 163 23.32 31.74 -35.36
N VAL A 164 24.35 31.70 -34.49
CA VAL A 164 25.57 32.50 -34.66
C VAL A 164 26.31 31.97 -35.89
N GLN A 165 26.31 32.75 -36.97
CA GLN A 165 27.21 32.54 -38.11
C GLN A 165 28.63 32.94 -37.68
N ALA A 166 29.58 32.02 -37.86
CA ALA A 166 31.01 32.29 -37.94
C ALA A 166 31.63 31.37 -38.98
#